data_AF-A0A5A7RME2-F1
#
_entry.id   AF-A0A5A7RME2-F1
#
_cell.length_a   1.000
_cell.length_b   1.000
_cell.length_c   1.000
_cell.angle_alpha   90.00
_cell.angle_beta   90.00
_cell.angle_gamma   90.00
#
_symmetry.space_group_name_H-M   'P 1'
#
loop_
_entity.id
_entity.type
_entity.pdbx_description
1 polymer ?
#
loop_
_entity_poly.entity_id
_entity_poly.type
_entity_poly.pdbx_seq_one_letter_code
_entity_poly.pdbx_strand_id
1 'polypeptide(L)'
;MKNIFNSTYFGIKMRALVDRVLKICEEVSSIGACAKCGKCCESPIFLPEDRERICKHLNISKTYFEKHLAGRKPCPFLENNICKIYSLRPIVCRIYPFQLFDHGLFLVGVGSCRLATEIYRKIYDENRIKSNIVKIPLIELEKFLHIKGANNRHMPKNKKF
;
A
#
# COMPACT_ATOMS: atom_id res chain seq x y z
N MET A 1 9.30 -11.39 33.19
CA MET A 1 7.98 -10.73 33.00
C MET A 1 8.12 -9.22 33.10
N LYS A 2 8.10 -8.49 31.97
CA LYS A 2 7.51 -7.15 31.86
C LYS A 2 7.06 -6.99 30.40
N ASN A 3 5.74 -7.00 30.20
CA ASN A 3 5.07 -6.80 28.93
C ASN A 3 5.36 -5.36 28.46
N ILE A 4 6.18 -5.18 27.43
CA ILE A 4 6.53 -3.87 26.85
C ILE A 4 5.34 -3.28 26.04
N PHE A 5 4.24 -4.01 25.91
CA PHE A 5 3.06 -3.64 25.11
C PHE A 5 1.95 -2.90 25.89
N ASN A 6 2.21 -2.34 27.07
CA ASN A 6 1.19 -1.61 27.85
C ASN A 6 1.53 -0.12 28.04
N SER A 7 1.63 0.62 26.94
CA SER A 7 1.33 2.05 26.96
C SER A 7 0.43 2.38 25.79
N THR A 8 -0.86 2.52 26.10
CA THR A 8 -1.96 2.85 25.17
C THR A 8 -1.61 4.09 24.33
N TYR A 9 -0.86 5.05 24.89
CA TYR A 9 -0.41 6.26 24.19
C TYR A 9 0.64 5.99 23.09
N PHE A 10 1.58 5.06 23.34
CA PHE A 10 2.59 4.68 22.35
C PHE A 10 1.97 3.87 21.20
N GLY A 11 1.00 3.00 21.52
CA GLY A 11 0.22 2.25 20.52
C GLY A 11 -0.63 3.15 19.61
N ILE A 12 -1.22 4.23 20.16
CA ILE A 12 -2.02 5.22 19.39
C ILE A 12 -1.12 6.01 18.44
N LYS A 13 0.04 6.51 18.90
CA LYS A 13 0.98 7.27 18.05
C LYS A 13 1.54 6.42 16.91
N MET A 14 1.86 5.16 17.19
CA MET A 14 2.36 4.23 16.18
C MET A 14 1.30 3.94 15.10
N ARG A 15 0.04 3.74 15.49
CA ARG A 15 -1.07 3.55 14.55
C ARG A 15 -1.28 4.77 13.65
N ALA A 16 -1.29 5.97 14.21
CA ALA A 16 -1.45 7.20 13.43
C ALA A 16 -0.30 7.42 12.42
N LEU A 17 0.94 7.07 12.80
CA LEU A 17 2.07 7.10 11.89
C LEU A 17 1.91 6.08 10.75
N VAL A 18 1.53 4.84 11.08
CA VAL A 18 1.27 3.80 10.07
C VAL A 18 0.17 4.24 9.11
N ASP A 19 -0.96 4.74 9.61
CA ASP A 19 -2.06 5.22 8.78
C ASP A 19 -1.63 6.36 7.84
N ARG A 20 -0.82 7.30 8.36
CA ARG A 20 -0.22 8.36 7.54
C ARG A 20 0.68 7.78 6.45
N VAL A 21 1.59 6.87 6.79
CA VAL A 21 2.49 6.24 5.81
C VAL A 21 1.70 5.50 4.74
N LEU A 22 0.68 4.72 5.12
CA LEU A 22 -0.18 3.99 4.20
C LEU A 22 -0.89 4.95 3.23
N LYS A 23 -1.45 6.06 3.74
CA LYS A 23 -2.09 7.08 2.91
C LYS A 23 -1.12 7.69 1.91
N ILE A 24 0.09 8.05 2.36
CA ILE A 24 1.13 8.60 1.49
C ILE A 24 1.50 7.58 0.40
N CYS A 25 1.66 6.29 0.75
CA CYS A 25 1.95 5.24 -0.23
C CYS A 25 0.84 5.08 -1.28
N GLU A 26 -0.43 5.14 -0.88
CA GLU A 26 -1.56 5.09 -1.83
C GLU A 26 -1.54 6.29 -2.79
N GLU A 27 -1.30 7.50 -2.27
CA GLU A 27 -1.18 8.72 -3.08
C GLU A 27 0.00 8.66 -4.05
N VAL A 28 1.17 8.23 -3.58
CA VAL A 28 2.37 8.04 -4.42
C VAL A 28 2.20 6.90 -5.42
N SER A 29 1.44 5.86 -5.10
CA SER A 29 1.18 4.78 -6.07
C SER A 29 0.22 5.23 -7.18
N SER A 30 -0.72 6.14 -6.87
CA SER A 30 -1.69 6.64 -7.86
C SER A 30 -1.07 7.47 -8.99
N ILE A 31 0.15 7.99 -8.80
CA ILE A 31 0.83 8.85 -9.78
C ILE A 31 1.70 8.09 -10.80
N GLY A 32 1.90 6.79 -10.60
CA GLY A 32 2.65 5.95 -11.53
C GLY A 32 1.70 5.11 -12.39
N ALA A 33 2.18 4.68 -13.55
CA ALA A 33 1.40 3.91 -14.50
C ALA A 33 1.45 2.42 -14.16
N CYS A 34 0.39 1.93 -13.51
CA CYS A 34 0.16 0.51 -13.36
C CYS A 34 -0.18 -0.13 -14.71
N ALA A 35 0.60 -1.13 -15.13
CA ALA A 35 0.33 -1.89 -16.35
C ALA A 35 -0.84 -2.89 -16.23
N LYS A 36 -1.49 -2.96 -15.05
CA LYS A 36 -2.56 -3.93 -14.73
C LYS A 36 -2.17 -5.38 -15.11
N CYS A 37 -0.92 -5.74 -14.88
CA CYS A 37 -0.35 -7.03 -15.29
C CYS A 37 -0.58 -8.19 -14.31
N GLY A 38 -1.32 -7.98 -13.21
CA GLY A 38 -1.57 -9.02 -12.20
C GLY A 38 -0.40 -9.35 -11.26
N LYS A 39 0.81 -8.81 -11.47
CA LYS A 39 2.00 -9.13 -10.66
C LYS A 39 1.82 -8.89 -9.15
N CYS A 40 1.09 -7.86 -8.76
CA CYS A 40 0.77 -7.59 -7.34
C CYS A 40 -0.12 -8.66 -6.69
N CYS A 41 -0.74 -9.53 -7.48
CA CYS A 41 -1.62 -10.61 -7.03
C CYS A 41 -0.93 -11.97 -6.96
N GLU A 42 0.38 -12.06 -7.23
CA GLU A 42 1.14 -13.32 -7.16
C GLU A 42 1.31 -13.84 -5.73
N SER A 43 1.44 -12.94 -4.76
CA SER A 43 1.60 -13.28 -3.34
C SER A 43 0.69 -12.40 -2.48
N PRO A 44 -0.62 -12.70 -2.43
CA PRO A 44 -1.56 -11.91 -1.65
C PRO A 44 -1.32 -12.10 -0.15
N ILE A 45 -1.33 -11.00 0.59
CA ILE A 45 -1.26 -10.99 2.05
C ILE A 45 -2.53 -10.35 2.57
N PHE A 46 -3.22 -11.05 3.47
CA PHE A 46 -4.43 -10.59 4.13
C PHE A 46 -4.15 -10.38 5.61
N LEU A 47 -4.22 -9.13 6.07
CA LEU A 47 -4.14 -8.79 7.49
C LEU A 47 -5.44 -9.22 8.20
N PRO A 48 -5.43 -9.42 9.54
CA PRO A 48 -6.64 -9.79 10.29
C PRO A 48 -7.86 -8.89 10.00
N GLU A 49 -7.63 -7.57 9.94
CA GLU A 49 -8.67 -6.57 9.67
C GLU A 49 -9.18 -6.67 8.22
N ASP A 50 -8.31 -7.01 7.27
CA ASP A 50 -8.69 -7.25 5.88
C ASP A 50 -9.59 -8.49 5.77
N ARG A 51 -9.23 -9.57 6.48
CA ARG A 51 -10.02 -10.82 6.50
C ARG A 51 -11.42 -10.56 7.04
N GLU A 52 -11.52 -9.85 8.16
CA GLU A 52 -12.81 -9.49 8.76
C GLU A 52 -13.68 -8.68 7.81
N ARG A 53 -13.12 -7.61 7.23
CA ARG A 53 -13.82 -6.72 6.30
C ARG A 53 -14.26 -7.44 5.02
N ILE A 54 -13.40 -8.29 4.45
CA ILE A 54 -13.71 -9.05 3.24
C ILE A 54 -14.76 -10.13 3.53
N CYS A 55 -14.62 -10.89 4.64
CA CYS A 55 -15.60 -11.90 5.03
C CYS A 55 -17.01 -11.30 5.21
N LYS A 56 -17.08 -10.16 5.91
CA LYS A 56 -18.34 -9.44 6.13
C LYS A 56 -18.99 -8.99 4.82
N HIS A 57 -18.21 -8.44 3.90
CA HIS A 57 -18.74 -7.94 2.63
C HIS A 57 -19.17 -9.07 1.69
N LEU A 58 -18.45 -10.19 1.68
CA LEU A 58 -18.76 -11.35 0.83
C LEU A 58 -19.78 -12.31 1.48
N ASN A 59 -20.21 -12.05 2.71
CA ASN A 59 -21.07 -12.91 3.49
C ASN A 59 -20.55 -14.36 3.60
N ILE A 60 -19.26 -14.52 3.88
CA ILE A 60 -18.60 -15.81 4.06
C ILE A 60 -18.03 -15.95 5.48
N SER A 61 -17.90 -17.19 5.96
CA SER A 61 -17.31 -17.45 7.27
C SER A 61 -15.79 -17.25 7.25
N LYS A 62 -15.21 -16.87 8.41
CA LYS A 62 -13.75 -16.80 8.59
C LYS A 62 -13.10 -18.16 8.32
N THR A 63 -13.71 -19.26 8.75
CA THR A 63 -13.24 -20.62 8.48
C THR A 63 -13.15 -20.91 6.98
N TYR A 64 -14.18 -20.51 6.21
CA TYR A 64 -14.14 -20.64 4.76
C TYR A 64 -13.01 -19.81 4.16
N PHE A 65 -12.85 -18.56 4.60
CA PHE A 65 -11.78 -17.67 4.13
C PHE A 65 -10.40 -18.28 4.37
N GLU A 66 -10.12 -18.77 5.57
CA GLU A 66 -8.82 -19.40 5.89
C GLU A 66 -8.57 -20.65 5.05
N LYS A 67 -9.58 -21.49 4.87
CA LYS A 67 -9.44 -22.76 4.16
C LYS A 67 -9.31 -22.59 2.64
N HIS A 68 -10.00 -21.61 2.06
CA HIS A 68 -10.18 -21.53 0.61
C HIS A 68 -9.55 -20.30 -0.05
N LEU A 69 -9.31 -19.23 0.69
CA LEU A 69 -8.89 -17.93 0.14
C LEU A 69 -7.51 -17.49 0.66
N ALA A 70 -7.26 -17.66 1.95
CA ALA A 70 -5.99 -17.28 2.56
C ALA A 70 -4.81 -18.05 1.95
N GLY A 71 -3.73 -17.34 1.61
CA GLY A 71 -2.48 -17.95 1.14
C GLY A 71 -2.54 -18.59 -0.26
N ARG A 72 -3.68 -18.58 -0.95
CA ARG A 72 -3.79 -19.07 -2.34
C ARG A 72 -2.97 -18.22 -3.30
N LYS A 73 -2.27 -18.89 -4.23
CA LYS A 73 -1.49 -18.27 -5.31
C LYS A 73 -1.88 -18.90 -6.66
N PRO A 74 -2.15 -18.09 -7.70
CA PRO A 74 -2.34 -16.63 -7.64
C PRO A 74 -3.52 -16.26 -6.73
N CYS A 75 -3.67 -14.97 -6.43
CA CYS A 75 -4.77 -14.46 -5.61
C CYS A 75 -6.13 -15.00 -6.10
N PRO A 76 -6.99 -15.53 -5.21
CA PRO A 76 -8.26 -16.14 -5.60
C PRO A 76 -9.26 -15.12 -6.16
N PHE A 77 -9.00 -13.83 -5.97
CA PHE A 77 -9.79 -12.73 -6.52
C PHE A 77 -9.25 -12.20 -7.86
N LEU A 78 -8.16 -12.75 -8.40
CA LEU A 78 -7.61 -12.38 -9.69
C LEU A 78 -8.33 -13.13 -10.81
N GLU A 79 -8.83 -12.40 -11.80
CA GLU A 79 -9.44 -12.97 -13.00
C GLU A 79 -9.11 -12.07 -14.21
N ASN A 80 -8.51 -12.64 -15.26
CA ASN A 80 -8.09 -11.89 -16.45
C ASN A 80 -7.26 -10.62 -16.11
N ASN A 81 -6.33 -10.74 -15.15
CA ASN A 81 -5.52 -9.65 -14.59
C ASN A 81 -6.30 -8.54 -13.85
N ILE A 82 -7.60 -8.74 -13.60
CA ILE A 82 -8.48 -7.82 -12.87
C ILE A 82 -8.76 -8.39 -11.48
N CYS A 83 -8.73 -7.53 -10.45
CA CYS A 83 -9.12 -7.92 -9.11
C CYS A 83 -10.63 -7.78 -8.93
N LYS A 84 -11.33 -8.88 -8.67
CA LYS A 84 -12.78 -8.90 -8.43
C LYS A 84 -13.22 -8.14 -7.19
N ILE A 85 -12.32 -7.95 -6.23
CA ILE A 85 -12.56 -7.21 -4.99
C ILE A 85 -11.79 -5.89 -4.96
N TYR A 86 -11.62 -5.21 -6.11
CA TYR A 86 -10.72 -4.05 -6.22
C TYR A 86 -10.97 -2.95 -5.18
N SER A 87 -12.24 -2.66 -4.87
CA SER A 87 -12.65 -1.69 -3.84
C SER A 87 -12.39 -2.17 -2.41
N LEU A 88 -12.28 -3.48 -2.20
CA LEU A 88 -12.06 -4.12 -0.91
C LEU A 88 -10.64 -4.67 -0.76
N ARG A 89 -9.72 -4.29 -1.66
CA ARG A 89 -8.34 -4.79 -1.66
C ARG A 89 -7.72 -4.71 -0.26
N PRO A 90 -6.93 -5.73 0.14
CA PRO A 90 -6.14 -5.69 1.37
C PRO A 90 -5.24 -4.45 1.43
N ILE A 91 -4.86 -4.02 2.64
CA ILE A 91 -3.97 -2.87 2.83
C ILE A 91 -2.68 -3.04 2.01
N VAL A 92 -2.06 -4.22 2.08
CA VAL A 92 -0.83 -4.56 1.33
C VAL A 92 -1.04 -4.41 -0.18
N CYS A 93 -2.23 -4.76 -0.70
CA CYS A 93 -2.55 -4.62 -2.12
C CYS A 93 -2.85 -3.18 -2.53
N ARG A 94 -3.26 -2.30 -1.61
CA ARG A 94 -3.49 -0.87 -1.88
C ARG A 94 -2.19 -0.09 -1.96
N ILE A 95 -1.23 -0.41 -1.09
CA ILE A 95 0.06 0.29 -1.04
C ILE A 95 1.13 -0.29 -1.98
N TYR A 96 0.87 -1.41 -2.66
CA TYR A 96 1.82 -1.96 -3.63
C TYR A 96 2.18 -0.90 -4.70
N PRO A 97 3.47 -0.64 -4.98
CA PRO A 97 4.64 -1.52 -4.77
C PRO A 97 5.47 -1.24 -3.50
N PHE A 98 4.88 -0.62 -2.48
CA PHE A 98 5.55 -0.45 -1.19
C PHE A 98 5.34 -1.65 -0.26
N GLN A 99 6.35 -1.92 0.58
CA GLN A 99 6.30 -2.88 1.69
C GLN A 99 6.84 -2.21 2.95
N LEU A 100 6.12 -2.34 4.06
CA LEU A 100 6.51 -1.82 5.37
C LEU A 100 7.07 -2.98 6.19
N PHE A 101 8.32 -2.83 6.63
CA PHE A 101 9.00 -3.75 7.55
C PHE A 101 9.45 -3.00 8.80
N ASP A 102 9.85 -3.72 9.85
CA ASP A 102 10.27 -3.16 11.15
C ASP A 102 11.39 -2.10 11.03
N HIS A 103 12.18 -2.16 9.96
CA HIS A 103 13.31 -1.26 9.72
C HIS A 103 13.06 -0.22 8.62
N GLY A 104 11.82 -0.06 8.17
CA GLY A 104 11.41 1.03 7.29
C GLY A 104 10.51 0.61 6.14
N LEU A 105 10.33 1.56 5.22
CA LEU A 105 9.53 1.39 4.01
C LEU A 105 10.43 1.04 2.84
N PHE A 106 9.98 0.10 2.01
CA PHE A 106 10.72 -0.40 0.87
C PHE A 106 9.86 -0.35 -0.38
N LEU A 107 10.43 0.14 -1.47
CA LEU A 107 9.88 0.04 -2.81
C LEU A 107 10.39 -1.24 -3.44
N VAL A 108 9.49 -2.13 -3.85
CA VAL A 108 9.84 -3.45 -4.38
C VAL A 108 9.48 -3.61 -5.85
N GLY A 109 10.24 -4.46 -6.54
CA GLY A 109 10.02 -4.75 -7.95
C GLY A 109 10.48 -3.65 -8.89
N VAL A 110 11.38 -2.76 -8.48
CA VAL A 110 12.01 -1.78 -9.37
C VAL A 110 12.69 -2.52 -10.53
N GLY A 111 12.47 -2.06 -11.76
CA GLY A 111 12.93 -2.71 -13.00
C GLY A 111 12.03 -3.85 -13.50
N SER A 112 11.18 -4.43 -12.64
CA SER A 112 10.32 -5.57 -13.00
C SER A 112 8.81 -5.27 -12.89
N CYS A 113 8.46 -4.14 -12.29
CA CYS A 113 7.12 -3.58 -12.19
C CYS A 113 7.18 -2.14 -12.72
N ARG A 114 6.34 -1.84 -13.72
CA ARG A 114 6.30 -0.50 -14.34
C ARG A 114 5.99 0.57 -13.32
N LEU A 115 4.99 0.34 -12.48
CA LEU A 115 4.61 1.25 -11.40
C LEU A 115 5.79 1.53 -10.45
N ALA A 116 6.45 0.48 -9.96
CA ALA A 116 7.59 0.63 -9.05
C ALA A 116 8.75 1.40 -9.70
N THR A 117 9.03 1.13 -10.97
CA THR A 117 10.11 1.78 -11.72
C THR A 117 9.83 3.26 -11.94
N GLU A 118 8.59 3.61 -12.27
CA GLU A 118 8.19 5.01 -12.43
C GLU A 118 8.21 5.78 -11.11
N ILE A 119 7.78 5.16 -10.00
CA ILE A 119 7.91 5.74 -8.66
C ILE A 119 9.39 5.98 -8.32
N TYR A 120 10.25 4.98 -8.53
CA TYR A 120 11.69 5.09 -8.27
C TYR A 120 12.33 6.27 -9.01
N ARG A 121 12.09 6.37 -10.33
CA ARG A 121 12.61 7.47 -11.15
C ARG A 121 12.15 8.83 -10.66
N LYS A 122 10.89 8.93 -10.24
CA LYS A 122 10.30 10.18 -9.74
C LYS A 122 10.81 10.59 -8.34
N ILE A 123 11.12 9.63 -7.48
CA ILE A 123 11.64 9.91 -6.12
C ILE A 123 13.12 10.30 -6.17
N TYR A 124 13.93 9.57 -6.94
CA TYR A 124 15.39 9.73 -6.93
C TYR A 124 15.95 10.57 -8.08
N ASP A 125 15.12 10.98 -9.04
CA ASP A 125 15.54 11.66 -10.28
C ASP A 125 16.67 10.90 -11.01
N GLU A 126 16.63 9.56 -10.92
CA GLU A 126 17.68 8.68 -11.44
C GLU A 126 17.10 7.67 -12.44
N ASN A 127 17.71 7.57 -13.62
CA ASN A 127 17.31 6.62 -14.66
C ASN A 127 17.96 5.23 -14.51
N ARG A 128 19.08 5.16 -13.79
CA ARG A 128 19.84 3.93 -13.58
C ARG A 128 19.29 3.16 -12.38
N ILE A 129 18.75 1.98 -12.63
CA ILE A 129 18.24 1.08 -11.59
C ILE A 129 19.42 0.34 -10.95
N LYS A 130 19.65 0.59 -9.66
CA LYS A 130 20.73 -0.05 -8.89
C LYS A 130 20.32 -1.36 -8.21
N SER A 131 19.04 -1.50 -7.86
CA SER A 131 18.48 -2.64 -7.13
C SER A 131 17.00 -2.81 -7.46
N ASN A 132 16.48 -4.04 -7.35
CA ASN A 132 15.04 -4.34 -7.48
C ASN A 132 14.25 -3.96 -6.22
N ILE A 133 14.92 -3.79 -5.08
CA ILE A 133 14.36 -3.38 -3.80
C ILE A 133 15.14 -2.17 -3.28
N VAL A 134 14.43 -1.11 -2.92
CA VAL A 134 15.04 0.16 -2.48
C VAL A 134 14.37 0.61 -1.19
N LYS A 135 15.15 0.90 -0.14
CA LYS A 135 14.64 1.51 1.09
C LYS A 135 14.30 2.97 0.83
N ILE A 136 13.05 3.35 1.12
CA ILE A 136 12.55 4.71 0.95
C ILE A 136 12.51 5.40 2.32
N PRO A 137 13.30 6.46 2.54
CA PRO A 137 13.15 7.29 3.72
C PRO A 137 11.79 7.98 3.72
N LEU A 138 11.10 8.03 4.87
CA LEU A 138 9.77 8.67 4.97
C LEU A 138 9.81 10.15 4.51
N ILE A 139 10.91 10.85 4.80
CA ILE A 139 11.08 12.24 4.38
C ILE A 139 11.07 12.42 2.85
N GLU A 140 11.54 11.41 2.09
CA GLU A 140 11.50 11.47 0.62
C GLU A 140 10.07 11.33 0.09
N LEU A 141 9.23 10.52 0.74
CA LEU A 141 7.81 10.46 0.40
C LEU A 141 7.07 11.75 0.74
N GLU A 142 7.39 12.37 1.87
CA GLU A 142 6.75 13.62 2.28
C GLU A 142 7.09 14.76 1.31
N LYS A 143 8.38 14.91 0.95
CA LYS A 143 8.81 15.86 -0.09
C LYS A 143 8.04 15.66 -1.39
N PHE A 144 7.84 14.41 -1.79
CA PHE A 144 7.12 14.06 -3.00
C PHE A 144 5.66 14.57 -3.01
N LEU A 145 4.99 14.52 -1.85
CA LEU A 145 3.64 15.07 -1.70
C LEU A 145 3.61 16.60 -1.65
N HIS A 146 4.60 17.23 -1.02
CA HIS A 146 4.70 18.69 -0.94
C HIS A 146 4.89 19.34 -2.33
N ILE A 147 5.59 18.68 -3.26
CA ILE A 147 5.70 19.12 -4.66
C ILE A 147 4.32 19.18 -5.34
N LYS A 148 3.42 18.23 -5.03
CA LYS A 148 2.02 18.29 -5.51
C LYS A 148 1.20 19.38 -4.82
N GLY A 149 1.40 19.60 -3.51
CA GLY A 149 0.72 20.66 -2.76
C GLY A 149 1.04 22.08 -3.27
N ALA A 150 2.24 22.31 -3.79
CA ALA A 150 2.61 23.57 -4.42
C ALA A 150 1.92 23.81 -5.78
N ASN A 151 1.67 22.73 -6.55
CA ASN A 151 1.02 22.79 -7.87
C ASN A 151 -0.53 22.71 -7.82
N ASN A 152 -1.12 22.35 -6.68
CA ASN A 152 -2.57 22.27 -6.48
C ASN A 152 -3.14 23.38 -5.58
N ARG A 153 -2.57 24.60 -5.62
CA ARG A 153 -3.21 25.80 -5.03
C ARG A 153 -4.39 26.32 -5.86
N HIS A 154 -5.31 25.43 -6.22
CA HIS A 154 -6.71 25.75 -6.51
C HIS A 154 -7.58 24.82 -5.66
N MET A 155 -7.54 25.07 -4.35
CA MET A 155 -8.60 24.63 -3.45
C MET A 155 -9.75 25.64 -3.60
N PRO A 156 -11.00 25.20 -3.89
CA PRO A 156 -12.11 26.11 -4.07
C PRO A 156 -12.33 26.86 -2.76
N LYS A 157 -12.38 28.20 -2.87
CA LYS A 157 -12.76 29.08 -1.77
C LYS A 157 -14.10 28.61 -1.21
N ASN A 158 -14.16 28.51 0.12
CA ASN A 158 -15.37 28.43 0.94
C ASN A 158 -16.62 28.97 0.20
N LYS A 159 -17.63 28.12 0.02
CA LYS A 159 -19.01 28.59 0.03
C LYS A 159 -19.72 27.93 1.20
N LYS A 160 -19.92 28.76 2.23
CA LYS A 160 -21.00 28.60 3.20
C LYS A 160 -22.32 28.46 2.43
N PHE A 161 -23.12 27.47 2.78
CA PHE A 161 -24.58 27.56 2.90
C PHE A 161 -24.97 26.66 4.08
#